data_AF-A0A415X597-F1
#
_entry.id   AF-A0A415X597-F1
#
_cell.length_a   1.000
_cell.length_b   1.000
_cell.length_c   1.000
_cell.angle_alpha   90.00
_cell.angle_beta   90.00
_cell.angle_gamma   90.00
#
_symmetry.space_group_name_H-M   'P 1'
#
loop_
_entity.id
_entity.type
_entity.pdbx_description
1 polymer ?
#
loop_
_entity_poly.entity_id
_entity_poly.type
_entity_poly.pdbx_seq_one_letter_code
_entity_poly.pdbx_strand_id
1 'polypeptide(L)'
;MKRTNSICIFLCIGLVALALIFFAIAKTSEKDQREAEEEDRMLLTENSSIPSASENQAKYMVLLENDTVVVYEIVDWKKYLTTDIAKERLPEDVVEDLRDGMDFSSEKDLFAFLENYSS
;
A
#
# COMPACT_ATOMS: atom_id res chain seq x y z
N MET A 1 0.48 -48.76 -21.07
CA MET A 1 0.75 -47.92 -19.88
C MET A 1 1.75 -46.84 -20.24
N LYS A 2 1.33 -45.57 -20.45
CA LYS A 2 2.24 -44.40 -20.68
C LYS A 2 1.51 -43.04 -20.82
N ARG A 3 0.25 -42.91 -20.39
CA ARG A 3 -0.46 -41.61 -20.41
C ARG A 3 -0.39 -40.85 -19.09
N THR A 4 -0.16 -41.55 -17.98
CA THR A 4 -0.03 -40.97 -16.64
C THR A 4 1.27 -40.19 -16.46
N ASN A 5 2.38 -40.61 -17.08
CA ASN A 5 3.68 -39.95 -16.94
C ASN A 5 3.73 -38.57 -17.61
N SER A 6 2.98 -38.37 -18.69
CA SER A 6 2.98 -37.08 -19.39
C SER A 6 2.19 -36.02 -18.62
N ILE A 7 1.10 -36.41 -17.95
CA ILE A 7 0.28 -35.50 -17.14
C ILE A 7 1.04 -35.04 -15.91
N CYS A 8 1.77 -35.94 -15.23
CA CYS A 8 2.64 -35.56 -14.12
C CYS A 8 3.75 -34.59 -14.56
N ILE A 9 4.32 -34.75 -15.76
CA ILE A 9 5.35 -33.84 -16.27
C ILE A 9 4.76 -32.43 -16.49
N PHE A 10 3.58 -32.30 -17.08
CA PHE A 10 2.95 -30.98 -17.25
C PHE A 10 2.58 -30.32 -15.91
N LEU A 11 2.14 -31.12 -14.93
CA LEU A 11 1.82 -30.63 -13.59
C LEU A 11 3.08 -30.14 -12.87
N CYS A 12 4.18 -30.89 -12.96
CA CYS A 12 5.47 -30.49 -12.40
C CYS A 12 6.04 -29.23 -13.09
N ILE A 13 5.92 -29.12 -14.42
CA ILE A 13 6.37 -27.93 -15.16
C ILE A 13 5.55 -26.70 -14.77
N GLY A 14 4.23 -26.83 -14.62
CA GLY A 14 3.37 -25.74 -14.16
C GLY A 14 3.73 -25.26 -12.74
N LEU A 15 4.01 -26.20 -11.82
CA LEU A 15 4.44 -25.85 -10.46
C LEU A 15 5.81 -25.18 -10.43
N VAL A 16 6.75 -25.61 -11.26
CA VAL A 16 8.07 -24.96 -11.38
C VAL A 16 7.92 -23.56 -11.98
N ALA A 17 7.08 -23.38 -13.01
CA ALA A 17 6.82 -22.06 -13.59
C ALA A 17 6.17 -21.09 -12.59
N LEU A 18 5.18 -21.56 -11.81
CA LEU A 18 4.56 -20.77 -10.75
C LEU A 18 5.57 -20.40 -9.64
N ALA A 19 6.46 -21.32 -9.26
CA ALA A 19 7.52 -21.04 -8.29
C ALA A 19 8.54 -20.03 -8.82
N LEU A 20 8.88 -20.06 -10.12
CA LEU A 20 9.76 -19.07 -10.75
C LEU A 20 9.10 -17.69 -10.83
N ILE A 21 7.81 -17.62 -11.15
CA ILE A 21 7.04 -16.36 -11.13
C ILE A 21 6.98 -15.80 -9.71
N PHE A 22 6.67 -16.64 -8.72
CA PHE A 22 6.64 -16.24 -7.31
C PHE A 22 8.02 -15.76 -6.83
N PHE A 23 9.09 -16.43 -7.25
CA PHE A 23 10.47 -16.01 -6.93
C PHE A 23 10.87 -14.72 -7.64
N ALA A 24 10.40 -14.48 -8.87
CA ALA A 24 10.62 -13.21 -9.58
C ALA A 24 9.92 -12.05 -8.88
N ILE A 25 8.66 -12.22 -8.46
CA ILE A 25 7.91 -11.23 -7.68
C ILE A 25 8.58 -11.01 -6.31
N ALA A 26 8.98 -12.07 -5.61
CA ALA A 26 9.67 -11.97 -4.32
C ALA A 26 11.06 -11.32 -4.43
N LYS A 27 11.81 -11.56 -5.53
CA LYS A 27 13.11 -10.91 -5.78
C LYS A 27 12.99 -9.43 -6.14
N THR A 28 11.83 -8.99 -6.66
CA THR A 28 11.58 -7.58 -6.97
C THR A 28 11.45 -6.72 -5.71
N SER A 29 11.28 -7.32 -4.53
CA SER A 29 11.22 -6.59 -3.26
C SER A 29 12.59 -6.17 -2.70
N GLU A 30 13.72 -6.58 -3.30
CA GLU A 30 15.07 -6.26 -2.78
C GLU A 30 16.01 -5.57 -3.79
N LYS A 31 15.62 -5.35 -5.05
CA LYS A 31 16.48 -4.67 -6.04
C LYS A 31 15.66 -3.96 -7.14
N ASP A 32 15.08 -2.81 -6.83
CA ASP A 32 14.76 -1.81 -7.87
C ASP A 32 14.78 -0.39 -7.29
N GLN A 33 15.98 0.01 -6.88
CA GLN A 33 16.39 1.40 -6.98
C GLN A 33 17.48 1.42 -8.03
N ARG A 34 17.09 1.61 -9.30
CA ARG A 34 17.75 2.46 -10.31
C ARG A 34 17.20 2.20 -11.72
N GLU A 35 16.49 3.22 -12.20
CA GLU A 35 16.72 3.87 -13.51
C GLU A 35 16.23 3.12 -14.76
N ALA A 36 14.93 3.26 -15.07
CA ALA A 36 14.42 3.32 -16.45
C ALA A 36 12.97 3.86 -16.51
N GLU A 37 12.79 5.18 -16.36
CA GLU A 37 11.67 5.94 -16.94
C GLU A 37 12.07 7.43 -16.88
N GLU A 38 12.99 7.86 -17.74
CA GLU A 38 12.69 8.46 -19.04
C GLU A 38 11.63 9.57 -18.94
N GLU A 39 12.08 10.72 -18.44
CA GLU A 39 12.02 11.98 -19.18
C GLU A 39 10.64 12.41 -19.73
N ASP A 40 9.67 12.69 -18.85
CA ASP A 40 8.63 13.70 -19.12
C ASP A 40 8.93 14.99 -18.34
N ARG A 41 10.12 15.54 -18.59
CA ARG A 41 10.58 16.83 -18.07
C ARG A 41 10.67 17.89 -19.17
N MET A 42 9.61 17.99 -19.98
CA MET A 42 9.39 19.20 -20.78
C MET A 42 8.02 19.80 -20.46
N LEU A 43 8.05 21.10 -20.16
CA LEU A 43 6.94 22.01 -19.83
C LEU A 43 6.58 21.97 -18.33
N LEU A 44 6.87 22.97 -17.49
CA LEU A 44 6.74 24.40 -17.72
C LEU A 44 7.73 25.20 -16.85
N THR A 45 8.59 25.95 -17.55
CA THR A 45 8.94 27.35 -17.35
C THR A 45 8.32 28.07 -16.14
N GLU A 46 9.21 28.53 -15.27
CA GLU A 46 9.30 29.90 -14.72
C GLU A 46 8.00 30.62 -14.29
N ASN A 47 7.94 30.89 -12.98
CA ASN A 47 7.34 32.07 -12.35
C ASN A 47 5.80 32.24 -12.41
N SER A 48 5.11 31.73 -11.38
CA SER A 48 4.22 32.58 -10.57
C SER A 48 3.67 31.81 -9.38
N SER A 49 3.55 32.53 -8.28
CA SER A 49 2.80 32.21 -7.09
C SER A 49 1.42 31.62 -7.43
N ILE A 50 1.29 30.30 -7.29
CA ILE A 50 -0.01 29.61 -7.23
C ILE A 50 -0.06 29.03 -5.82
N PRO A 51 -1.05 29.38 -4.97
CA PRO A 51 -1.22 28.69 -3.70
C PRO A 51 -1.42 27.22 -4.03
N SER A 52 -0.48 26.41 -3.54
CA SER A 52 -0.34 25.00 -3.84
C SER A 52 -1.68 24.27 -3.67
N ALA A 53 -2.29 23.88 -4.79
CA ALA A 53 -3.41 22.94 -4.82
C ALA A 53 -3.04 21.52 -4.31
N SER A 54 -1.81 21.36 -3.77
CA SER A 54 -1.31 20.15 -3.14
C SER A 54 -1.54 20.10 -1.63
N GLU A 55 -1.97 21.19 -0.97
CA GLU A 55 -2.18 21.17 0.49
C GLU A 55 -3.43 20.39 0.93
N ASN A 56 -4.39 20.16 0.03
CA ASN A 56 -5.64 19.44 0.31
C ASN A 56 -5.71 18.03 -0.31
N GLN A 57 -4.59 17.49 -0.78
CA GLN A 57 -4.57 16.09 -1.23
C GLN A 57 -4.34 15.18 -0.04
N ALA A 58 -5.11 14.09 0.04
CA ALA A 58 -4.89 13.05 1.03
C ALA A 58 -3.46 12.50 0.89
N LYS A 59 -2.74 12.41 2.01
CA LYS A 59 -1.36 11.89 2.09
C LYS A 59 -1.29 10.57 2.83
N TYR A 60 -2.19 10.37 3.78
CA TYR A 60 -2.24 9.18 4.61
C TYR A 60 -3.61 8.53 4.50
N MET A 61 -3.65 7.21 4.52
CA MET A 61 -4.88 6.44 4.60
C MET A 61 -4.81 5.51 5.80
N VAL A 62 -5.88 5.50 6.60
CA VAL A 62 -5.99 4.66 7.79
C VAL A 62 -6.98 3.54 7.49
N LEU A 63 -6.58 2.31 7.80
CA LEU A 63 -7.31 1.09 7.52
C LEU A 63 -7.28 0.13 8.71
N LEU A 64 -8.19 -0.83 8.72
CA LEU A 64 -8.13 -2.00 9.59
C LEU A 64 -7.40 -3.16 8.90
N GLU A 65 -6.26 -3.59 9.46
CA GLU A 65 -5.55 -4.80 9.05
C GLU A 65 -5.46 -5.75 10.26
N ASN A 66 -5.97 -6.98 10.13
CA ASN A 66 -5.99 -7.97 11.22
C ASN A 66 -6.57 -7.42 12.53
N ASP A 67 -7.72 -6.74 12.44
CA ASP A 67 -8.41 -6.08 13.56
C ASP A 67 -7.54 -5.03 14.31
N THR A 68 -6.50 -4.50 13.66
CA THR A 68 -5.63 -3.43 14.19
C THR A 68 -5.60 -2.25 13.24
N VAL A 69 -5.56 -1.02 13.78
CA VAL A 69 -5.46 0.19 12.97
C VAL A 69 -4.05 0.35 12.41
N VAL A 70 -3.96 0.48 11.08
CA VAL A 70 -2.72 0.64 10.33
C VAL A 70 -2.81 1.86 9.42
N VAL A 71 -1.73 2.63 9.35
CA VAL A 71 -1.60 3.83 8.52
C VAL A 71 -0.69 3.55 7.34
N TYR A 72 -1.13 3.95 6.15
CA TYR A 72 -0.38 3.91 4.91
C TYR A 72 -0.09 5.32 4.41
N GLU A 73 1.06 5.51 3.78
CA GLU A 73 1.34 6.67 2.94
C GLU A 73 0.78 6.39 1.54
N ILE A 74 -0.06 7.30 1.03
CA ILE A 74 -0.81 7.09 -0.22
C ILE A 74 0.12 7.09 -1.44
N VAL A 75 1.21 7.86 -1.39
CA VAL A 75 2.12 8.08 -2.52
C VAL A 75 2.72 6.77 -3.06
N ASP A 76 3.13 5.88 -2.16
CA ASP A 76 3.81 4.62 -2.48
C ASP A 76 3.09 3.39 -1.91
N TRP A 77 1.91 3.58 -1.31
CA TRP A 77 1.13 2.54 -0.63
C TRP A 77 1.93 1.80 0.45
N LYS A 78 2.88 2.51 1.08
CA LYS A 78 3.77 1.94 2.08
C LYS A 78 3.16 2.06 3.46
N LYS A 79 3.31 0.99 4.25
CA LYS A 79 2.94 1.00 5.67
C LYS A 79 3.80 2.05 6.41
N TYR A 80 3.14 3.10 6.86
CA TYR A 80 3.75 4.21 7.58
C TYR A 80 3.85 3.90 9.08
N LEU A 81 2.73 3.45 9.67
CA LEU A 81 2.64 3.17 11.10
C LEU A 81 1.66 2.02 11.37
N THR A 82 2.08 1.06 12.19
CA THR A 82 1.17 0.11 12.84
C THR A 82 0.91 0.60 14.26
N THR A 83 -0.35 0.77 14.63
CA THR A 83 -0.73 1.19 15.99
C THR A 83 -1.03 -0.02 16.87
N ASP A 84 -1.19 0.20 18.17
CA ASP A 84 -1.73 -0.78 19.13
C ASP A 84 -3.25 -0.62 19.35
N ILE A 85 -3.90 0.18 18.51
CA ILE A 85 -5.34 0.44 18.57
C ILE A 85 -6.04 -0.75 17.90
N ALA A 86 -6.62 -1.59 18.74
CA ALA A 86 -7.43 -2.72 18.31
C ALA A 86 -8.85 -2.26 17.95
N LYS A 87 -9.46 -2.93 16.97
CA LYS A 87 -10.82 -2.66 16.49
C LYS A 87 -11.86 -2.63 17.61
N GLU A 88 -11.70 -3.43 18.65
CA GLU A 88 -12.65 -3.52 19.77
C GLU A 88 -12.68 -2.24 20.62
N ARG A 89 -11.65 -1.38 20.50
CA ARG A 89 -11.57 -0.08 21.17
C ARG A 89 -12.23 1.04 20.37
N LEU A 90 -12.63 0.76 19.13
CA LEU A 90 -13.22 1.73 18.22
C LEU A 90 -14.75 1.66 18.25
N PRO A 91 -15.42 2.81 18.14
CA PRO A 91 -16.85 2.88 17.83
C PRO A 91 -17.20 2.15 16.52
N GLU A 92 -18.40 1.57 16.43
CA GLU A 92 -18.82 0.76 15.28
C GLU A 92 -18.85 1.55 13.96
N ASP A 93 -19.26 2.82 14.01
CA ASP A 93 -19.22 3.76 12.89
C ASP A 93 -17.80 3.99 12.38
N VAL A 94 -16.84 4.22 13.29
CA VAL A 94 -15.43 4.39 12.93
C VAL A 94 -14.85 3.09 12.34
N VAL A 95 -15.26 1.93 12.84
CA VAL A 95 -14.85 0.64 12.27
C VAL A 95 -15.35 0.47 10.84
N GLU A 96 -16.57 0.92 10.54
CA GLU A 96 -17.11 0.90 9.17
C GLU A 96 -16.33 1.85 8.25
N ASP A 97 -16.07 3.08 8.68
CA ASP A 97 -15.29 4.06 7.91
C ASP A 97 -13.86 3.55 7.63
N LEU A 98 -13.22 2.90 8.61
CA LEU A 98 -11.89 2.32 8.47
C LEU A 98 -11.83 1.06 7.59
N ARG A 99 -12.97 0.41 7.31
CA ARG A 99 -13.01 -0.68 6.31
C ARG A 99 -12.93 -0.15 4.89
N ASP A 100 -13.54 1.01 4.65
CA ASP A 100 -13.52 1.68 3.35
C ASP A 100 -12.24 2.52 3.16
N GLY A 101 -11.62 2.92 4.28
CA GLY A 101 -10.39 3.70 4.32
C GLY A 101 -10.67 5.15 4.65
N MET A 102 -9.95 5.66 5.66
CA MET A 102 -10.06 7.06 6.07
C MET A 102 -8.84 7.85 5.62
N ASP A 103 -9.08 8.89 4.83
CA ASP A 103 -8.05 9.73 4.24
C ASP A 103 -7.71 10.95 5.12
N PHE A 104 -6.41 11.24 5.24
CA PHE A 104 -5.88 12.39 5.97
C PHE A 104 -4.89 13.16 5.11
N SER A 105 -5.08 14.47 5.02
CA SER A 105 -4.19 15.37 4.25
C SER A 105 -2.96 15.83 5.04
N SER A 106 -3.00 15.72 6.38
CA SER A 106 -1.92 16.15 7.26
C SER A 106 -1.61 15.13 8.36
N GLU A 107 -0.34 15.05 8.74
CA GLU A 107 0.15 14.20 9.83
C GLU A 107 -0.45 14.63 11.18
N LYS A 108 -0.70 15.93 11.36
CA LYS A 108 -1.34 16.48 12.56
C LYS A 108 -2.77 15.95 12.74
N ASP A 109 -3.57 15.97 11.68
CA ASP A 109 -4.97 15.51 11.76
C ASP A 109 -5.03 13.99 11.93
N LEU A 110 -4.12 13.27 11.27
CA LEU A 110 -3.92 11.83 11.47
C LEU A 110 -3.63 11.52 12.94
N PHE A 111 -2.62 12.17 13.54
CA PHE A 111 -2.27 11.89 14.93
C PHE A 111 -3.34 12.32 15.91
N ALA A 112 -4.01 13.46 15.67
CA ALA A 112 -5.15 13.87 16.49
C ALA A 112 -6.28 12.83 16.48
N PHE A 113 -6.52 12.18 15.33
CA PHE A 113 -7.46 11.06 15.23
C PHE A 113 -6.97 9.85 16.04
N LEU A 114 -5.71 9.43 15.89
CA LEU A 114 -5.16 8.27 16.59
C LEU A 114 -5.12 8.46 18.12
N GLU A 115 -4.79 9.67 18.59
CA GLU A 115 -4.74 10.02 20.01
C GLU A 115 -6.09 9.80 20.70
N ASN A 116 -7.21 10.02 20.01
CA ASN A 116 -8.54 9.79 20.57
C ASN A 116 -8.81 8.33 20.96
N TYR A 117 -8.08 7.38 20.36
CA TYR A 117 -8.30 5.94 20.54
C TYR A 117 -7.06 5.20 21.10
N SER A 118 -5.97 5.91 21.37
CA SER A 118 -4.72 5.37 21.91
C SER A 118 -4.74 5.13 23.44
N SER A 119 -5.84 5.43 24.15
CA SER A 119 -5.91 5.46 25.63
C SER A 119 -6.06 4.13 26.35
#